data_AF-A0AAW8ZZ00-F1
#
_entry.id   AF-A0AAW8ZZ00-F1
#
_cell.length_a   1.000
_cell.length_b   1.000
_cell.length_c   1.000
_cell.angle_alpha   90.00
_cell.angle_beta   90.00
_cell.angle_gamma   90.00
#
_symmetry.space_group_name_H-M   'P 1'
#
loop_
_entity.id
_entity.type
_entity.pdbx_description
1 polymer ?
#
loop_
_entity_poly.entity_id
_entity_poly.type
_entity_poly.pdbx_seq_one_letter_code
_entity_poly.pdbx_strand_id
1 'polypeptide(L)'
;MAQTSKHPMRSAPFALRLSCLSLVLTAIALTALPAFADQPPPSVANLSIQQRADLSRMLKVELQETISKQKRLKGQTASPVEITFGAQDGIVNIELGRGFIPKDDQYMSGILEDQLHEIAGTAREILDGNLSFTGTRFTFGGKTIDELFHVNWKPKHLRQGASKSQPLDASAPVVVSAGHGYTKVEGGWGWQRDLINGWHEDVDNPYFAEALADQLERVMNFEIERLHFQASGS
;
A
#
# COMPACT_ATOMS: atom_id res chain seq x y z
N MET A 1 0.62 50.64 -38.00
CA MET A 1 0.60 50.39 -36.55
C MET A 1 -0.53 49.41 -36.29
N ALA A 2 -0.21 48.12 -36.19
CA ALA A 2 -1.19 47.05 -36.07
C ALA A 2 -1.35 46.66 -34.59
N GLN A 3 -2.58 46.71 -34.11
CA GLN A 3 -3.02 46.26 -32.80
C GLN A 3 -3.27 44.75 -32.87
N THR A 4 -2.56 43.94 -32.08
CA THR A 4 -3.01 42.59 -31.76
C THR A 4 -2.70 42.18 -30.33
N SER A 5 -3.72 41.58 -29.72
CA SER A 5 -3.70 40.55 -28.66
C SER A 5 -3.11 40.89 -27.29
N LYS A 6 -3.96 40.79 -26.25
CA LYS A 6 -3.72 39.89 -25.09
C LYS A 6 -5.07 39.45 -24.50
N HIS A 7 -5.50 38.21 -24.77
CA HIS A 7 -6.37 37.44 -23.87
C HIS A 7 -5.50 36.37 -23.18
N PRO A 8 -5.71 36.11 -21.88
CA PRO A 8 -4.92 35.14 -21.13
C PRO A 8 -5.30 33.70 -21.51
N MET A 9 -4.29 32.88 -21.80
CA MET A 9 -4.44 31.42 -21.93
C MET A 9 -4.83 30.83 -20.58
N ARG A 10 -6.04 30.28 -20.52
CA ARG A 10 -6.45 29.26 -19.55
C ARG A 10 -5.53 28.04 -19.72
N SER A 11 -4.78 27.70 -18.68
CA SER A 11 -4.13 26.40 -18.54
C SER A 11 -5.20 25.33 -18.37
N ALA A 12 -5.26 24.38 -19.30
CA ALA A 12 -6.10 23.20 -19.20
C ALA A 12 -5.53 22.21 -18.16
N PRO A 13 -6.38 21.52 -17.39
CA PRO A 13 -5.96 20.54 -16.39
C PRO A 13 -5.35 19.28 -17.03
N PHE A 14 -4.40 18.71 -16.29
CA PHE A 14 -3.71 17.44 -16.50
C PHE A 14 -4.71 16.29 -16.71
N ALA A 15 -5.15 16.07 -17.96
CA ALA A 15 -5.98 14.94 -18.32
C ALA A 15 -5.53 14.37 -19.66
N LEU A 16 -5.37 13.05 -19.67
CA LEU A 16 -5.05 12.19 -20.80
C LEU A 16 -3.65 12.37 -21.42
N ARG A 17 -2.71 11.58 -20.88
CA ARG A 17 -1.74 10.87 -21.73
C ARG A 17 -1.91 9.37 -21.54
N LEU A 18 -3.07 8.84 -21.97
CA LEU A 18 -3.14 7.43 -22.34
C LEU A 18 -2.37 7.28 -23.67
N SER A 19 -1.11 6.88 -23.58
CA SER A 19 -0.39 6.40 -24.75
C SER A 19 -0.82 4.96 -25.02
N CYS A 20 -1.64 4.79 -26.05
CA CYS A 20 -2.10 3.52 -26.59
C CYS A 20 -0.92 2.63 -26.96
N LEU A 21 -0.72 1.53 -26.24
CA LEU A 21 0.12 0.42 -26.69
C LEU A 21 -0.71 -0.42 -27.69
N SER A 22 -0.72 -0.03 -28.97
CA SER A 22 -1.43 -0.77 -30.01
C SER A 22 -0.56 -1.91 -30.55
N LEU A 23 -0.78 -3.13 -30.06
CA LEU A 23 -0.22 -4.33 -30.67
C LEU A 23 -1.18 -4.80 -31.79
N VAL A 24 -0.80 -4.59 -33.05
CA VAL A 24 -1.59 -5.01 -34.22
C VAL A 24 -1.39 -6.51 -34.44
N LEU A 25 -2.44 -7.31 -34.21
CA LEU A 25 -2.50 -8.71 -34.63
C LEU A 25 -3.68 -8.88 -35.59
N THR A 26 -3.41 -8.94 -36.89
CA THR A 26 -4.42 -9.24 -37.91
C THR A 26 -4.62 -10.74 -38.07
N ALA A 27 -5.84 -11.22 -37.84
CA ALA A 27 -6.42 -12.36 -38.54
C ALA A 27 -7.96 -12.26 -38.52
N ILE A 28 -8.55 -12.17 -39.71
CA ILE A 28 -10.00 -12.27 -39.93
C ILE A 28 -10.36 -13.76 -39.93
N ALA A 29 -11.19 -14.18 -38.97
CA ALA A 29 -12.03 -15.37 -39.09
C ALA A 29 -13.36 -15.09 -38.38
N LEU A 30 -14.42 -14.99 -39.17
CA LEU A 30 -15.78 -14.71 -38.73
C LEU A 30 -16.41 -16.01 -38.22
N THR A 31 -16.26 -16.31 -36.94
CA THR A 31 -16.97 -17.43 -36.28
C THR A 31 -17.37 -17.03 -34.87
N ALA A 32 -18.67 -17.17 -34.57
CA ALA A 32 -19.35 -17.11 -33.28
C ALA A 32 -18.56 -16.52 -32.11
N LEU A 33 -18.93 -15.31 -31.66
CA LEU A 33 -18.39 -14.69 -30.45
C LEU A 33 -18.62 -15.63 -29.26
N PRO A 34 -17.57 -16.23 -28.66
CA PRO A 34 -17.73 -16.76 -27.33
C PRO A 34 -18.02 -15.56 -26.43
N ALA A 35 -18.92 -15.73 -25.46
CA ALA A 35 -18.96 -14.81 -24.34
C ALA A 35 -17.53 -14.73 -23.80
N PHE A 36 -16.88 -13.57 -23.91
CA PHE A 36 -15.61 -13.34 -23.26
C PHE A 36 -15.88 -13.46 -21.77
N ALA A 37 -15.66 -14.64 -21.21
CA ALA A 37 -15.43 -14.77 -19.80
C ALA A 37 -14.21 -13.89 -19.52
N ASP A 38 -14.36 -12.85 -18.71
CA ASP A 38 -13.23 -12.07 -18.19
C ASP A 38 -12.23 -13.06 -17.61
N GLN A 39 -11.19 -13.37 -18.37
CA GLN A 39 -10.09 -14.18 -17.87
C GLN A 39 -9.39 -13.30 -16.84
N PRO A 40 -9.14 -13.80 -15.62
CA PRO A 40 -8.45 -13.02 -14.61
C PRO A 40 -7.09 -12.57 -15.16
N PRO A 41 -6.67 -11.32 -14.88
CA PRO A 41 -5.43 -10.79 -15.42
C PRO A 41 -4.25 -11.67 -14.98
N PRO A 42 -3.26 -11.88 -15.87
CA PRO A 42 -2.13 -12.74 -15.56
C PRO A 42 -1.38 -12.24 -14.33
N SER A 43 -0.93 -13.18 -13.50
CA SER A 43 -0.21 -12.83 -12.28
C SER A 43 1.19 -12.30 -12.58
N VAL A 44 1.65 -11.32 -11.81
CA VAL A 44 3.06 -10.86 -11.82
C VAL A 44 4.04 -12.01 -11.54
N ALA A 45 3.60 -13.06 -10.84
CA ALA A 45 4.37 -14.27 -10.60
C ALA A 45 4.69 -15.05 -11.89
N ASN A 46 3.87 -14.89 -12.94
CA ASN A 46 4.00 -15.62 -14.20
C ASN A 46 4.67 -14.81 -15.32
N LEU A 47 5.18 -13.60 -15.03
CA LEU A 47 5.88 -12.78 -16.01
C LEU A 47 7.19 -13.44 -16.45
N SER A 48 7.46 -13.41 -17.76
CA SER A 48 8.75 -13.76 -18.33
C SER A 48 9.87 -12.81 -17.84
N ILE A 49 11.12 -13.21 -18.01
CA ILE A 49 12.30 -12.40 -17.64
C ILE A 49 12.26 -11.03 -18.32
N GLN A 50 11.93 -10.99 -19.61
CA GLN A 50 11.86 -9.75 -20.38
C GLN A 50 10.73 -8.83 -19.88
N GLN A 51 9.53 -9.39 -19.65
CA GLN A 51 8.40 -8.62 -19.12
C GLN A 51 8.70 -8.04 -17.74
N ARG A 52 9.39 -8.79 -16.87
CA ARG A 52 9.84 -8.28 -15.56
C ARG A 52 10.82 -7.13 -15.73
N ALA A 53 11.83 -7.28 -16.59
CA ALA A 53 12.81 -6.23 -16.82
C ALA A 53 12.16 -4.95 -17.37
N ASP A 54 11.20 -5.07 -18.28
CA ASP A 54 10.49 -3.94 -18.86
C ASP A 54 9.58 -3.24 -17.85
N LEU A 55 8.80 -4.01 -17.09
CA LEU A 55 7.91 -3.48 -16.08
C LEU A 55 8.68 -2.88 -14.89
N SER A 56 9.77 -3.51 -14.46
CA SER A 56 10.67 -2.96 -13.44
C SER A 56 11.21 -1.60 -13.86
N ARG A 57 11.59 -1.43 -15.14
CA ARG A 57 12.10 -0.16 -15.66
C ARG A 57 11.02 0.92 -15.65
N MET A 58 9.81 0.58 -16.09
CA MET A 58 8.68 1.51 -16.10
C MET A 58 8.32 1.98 -14.69
N LEU A 59 8.09 1.03 -13.77
CA LEU A 59 7.81 1.33 -12.37
C LEU A 59 8.94 2.14 -11.74
N LYS A 60 10.20 1.78 -12.01
CA LYS A 60 11.35 2.51 -11.46
C LYS A 60 11.34 3.99 -11.83
N VAL A 61 11.01 4.32 -13.08
CA VAL A 61 10.93 5.72 -13.54
C VAL A 61 9.78 6.46 -12.83
N GLU A 62 8.58 5.90 -12.87
CA GLU A 62 7.39 6.54 -12.29
C GLU A 62 7.53 6.71 -10.77
N LEU A 63 8.00 5.68 -10.06
CA LEU A 63 8.17 5.74 -8.61
C LEU A 63 9.30 6.70 -8.20
N GLN A 64 10.37 6.81 -8.99
CA GLN A 64 11.39 7.83 -8.76
C GLN A 64 10.82 9.24 -8.96
N GLU A 65 9.95 9.44 -9.95
CA GLU A 65 9.27 10.70 -10.15
C GLU A 65 8.33 11.03 -8.97
N THR A 66 7.51 10.09 -8.52
CA THR A 66 6.67 10.23 -7.32
C THR A 66 7.51 10.63 -6.10
N ILE A 67 8.58 9.88 -5.80
CA ILE A 67 9.48 10.16 -4.68
C ILE A 67 10.17 11.53 -4.80
N SER A 68 10.43 11.99 -6.02
CA SER A 68 11.05 13.31 -6.25
C SER A 68 10.11 14.47 -5.93
N LYS A 69 8.79 14.26 -6.05
CA LYS A 69 7.74 15.26 -5.75
C LYS A 69 7.36 15.28 -4.28
N GLN A 70 7.62 14.19 -3.55
CA GLN A 70 7.37 14.11 -2.11
C GLN A 70 8.24 15.10 -1.33
N LYS A 71 7.63 15.75 -0.34
CA LYS A 71 8.36 16.56 0.63
C LYS A 71 9.27 15.64 1.45
N ARG A 72 10.58 15.91 1.43
CA ARG A 72 11.56 15.14 2.23
C ARG A 72 11.36 15.40 3.72
N LEU A 73 11.31 14.32 4.51
CA LEU A 73 11.43 14.40 5.96
C LEU A 73 12.87 14.74 6.34
N LYS A 74 13.05 15.31 7.53
CA LYS A 74 14.37 15.68 8.03
C LYS A 74 15.27 14.43 8.12
N GLY A 75 16.44 14.50 7.50
CA GLY A 75 17.42 13.41 7.50
C GLY A 75 17.18 12.34 6.43
N GLN A 76 16.10 12.39 5.65
CA GLN A 76 15.95 11.57 4.45
C GLN A 76 16.90 12.03 3.35
N THR A 77 17.47 11.08 2.63
CA THR A 77 18.29 11.32 1.43
C THR A 77 17.67 10.64 0.21
N ALA A 78 18.01 11.12 -0.97
CA ALA A 78 17.69 10.43 -2.20
C ALA A 78 18.37 9.04 -2.21
N SER A 79 17.61 8.05 -2.67
CA SER A 79 18.07 6.67 -2.81
C SER A 79 17.51 6.13 -4.13
N PRO A 80 18.27 5.27 -4.84
CA PRO A 80 17.75 4.61 -6.02
C PRO A 80 16.61 3.65 -5.63
N VAL A 81 15.56 3.64 -6.44
CA VAL A 81 14.47 2.66 -6.35
C VAL A 81 14.85 1.43 -7.16
N GLU A 82 14.73 0.25 -6.57
CA GLU A 82 14.81 -1.02 -7.30
C GLU A 82 13.51 -1.80 -7.17
N ILE A 83 13.10 -2.44 -8.27
CA ILE A 83 11.82 -3.16 -8.36
C ILE A 83 12.09 -4.60 -8.75
N THR A 84 11.60 -5.52 -7.95
CA THR A 84 11.65 -6.96 -8.25
C THR A 84 10.29 -7.61 -8.03
N PHE A 85 9.99 -8.60 -8.86
CA PHE A 85 8.72 -9.33 -8.82
C PHE A 85 8.95 -10.70 -8.21
N GLY A 86 8.32 -10.96 -7.05
CA GLY A 86 8.37 -12.24 -6.39
C GLY A 86 7.73 -13.33 -7.25
N ALA A 87 8.55 -14.31 -7.66
CA ALA A 87 8.10 -15.39 -8.54
C ALA A 87 7.19 -16.40 -7.83
N GLN A 88 7.19 -16.43 -6.49
CA GLN A 88 6.45 -17.41 -5.69
C GLN A 88 5.25 -16.81 -4.97
N ASP A 89 5.37 -15.59 -4.45
CA ASP A 89 4.35 -14.94 -3.62
C ASP A 89 3.54 -13.89 -4.40
N GLY A 90 3.91 -13.58 -5.64
CA GLY A 90 3.22 -12.57 -6.46
C GLY A 90 3.32 -11.16 -5.87
N ILE A 91 4.32 -10.91 -5.00
CA ILE A 91 4.55 -9.61 -4.39
C ILE A 91 5.47 -8.76 -5.25
N VAL A 92 5.16 -7.48 -5.35
CA VAL A 92 6.02 -6.46 -5.96
C VAL A 92 6.91 -5.89 -4.86
N ASN A 93 8.20 -6.24 -4.87
CA ASN A 93 9.15 -5.74 -3.88
C ASN A 93 9.76 -4.43 -4.39
N ILE A 94 9.68 -3.40 -3.56
CA ILE A 94 10.14 -2.04 -3.82
C ILE A 94 11.24 -1.71 -2.81
N GLU A 95 12.48 -1.69 -3.26
CA GLU A 95 13.63 -1.31 -2.44
C GLU A 95 13.87 0.20 -2.58
N LEU A 96 13.81 0.92 -1.46
CA LEU A 96 13.90 2.38 -1.40
C LEU A 96 15.24 2.87 -0.83
N GLY A 97 16.13 1.98 -0.45
CA GLY A 97 17.43 2.28 0.17
C GLY A 97 17.30 2.78 1.61
N ARG A 98 18.33 2.53 2.42
CA ARG A 98 18.33 2.92 3.84
C ARG A 98 18.17 4.44 4.04
N GLY A 99 18.62 5.24 3.08
CA GLY A 99 18.51 6.71 3.12
C GLY A 99 17.08 7.25 3.05
N PHE A 100 16.10 6.44 2.64
CA PHE A 100 14.70 6.85 2.63
C PHE A 100 14.09 6.92 4.03
N ILE A 101 14.70 6.25 5.02
CA ILE A 101 14.24 6.31 6.41
C ILE A 101 14.92 7.48 7.12
N PRO A 102 14.17 8.37 7.80
CA PRO A 102 14.77 9.42 8.64
C PRO A 102 15.73 8.83 9.66
N LYS A 103 16.92 9.43 9.82
CA LYS A 103 18.00 8.88 10.68
C LYS A 103 17.64 8.85 12.16
N ASP A 104 16.85 9.80 12.61
CA ASP A 104 16.58 10.04 14.03
C ASP A 104 15.24 9.43 14.50
N ASP A 105 14.46 8.84 13.58
CA ASP A 105 13.15 8.28 13.89
C ASP A 105 13.30 6.92 14.58
N GLN A 106 12.66 6.78 15.73
CA GLN A 106 12.58 5.52 16.50
C GLN A 106 11.32 4.70 16.17
N TYR A 107 10.36 5.33 15.50
CA TYR A 107 9.06 4.77 15.15
C TYR A 107 8.67 5.20 13.74
N MET A 108 7.80 4.44 13.08
CA MET A 108 7.21 4.87 11.82
C MET A 108 6.28 6.06 12.07
N SER A 109 6.58 7.20 11.45
CA SER A 109 5.72 8.39 11.51
C SER A 109 4.60 8.30 10.47
N GLY A 110 3.46 8.95 10.75
CA GLY A 110 2.34 9.00 9.79
C GLY A 110 2.71 9.63 8.45
N ILE A 111 3.59 10.64 8.44
CA ILE A 111 4.05 11.25 7.18
C ILE A 111 4.92 10.27 6.37
N LEU A 112 5.76 9.47 7.02
CA LEU A 112 6.52 8.42 6.33
C LEU A 112 5.58 7.36 5.76
N GLU A 113 4.56 6.97 6.52
CA GLU A 113 3.52 6.05 6.07
C GLU A 113 2.75 6.60 4.85
N ASP A 114 2.40 7.88 4.85
CA ASP A 114 1.77 8.55 3.70
C ASP A 114 2.67 8.54 2.46
N GLN A 115 3.97 8.81 2.63
CA GLN A 115 4.93 8.72 1.53
C GLN A 115 4.97 7.30 0.93
N LEU A 116 4.96 6.26 1.77
CA LEU A 116 4.95 4.88 1.31
C LEU A 116 3.63 4.50 0.65
N HIS A 117 2.51 5.01 1.17
CA HIS A 117 1.19 4.79 0.60
C HIS A 117 1.07 5.39 -0.80
N GLU A 118 1.56 6.62 -1.02
CA GLU A 118 1.57 7.26 -2.33
C GLU A 118 2.40 6.45 -3.34
N ILE A 119 3.58 5.95 -2.93
CA ILE A 119 4.44 5.10 -3.79
C ILE A 119 3.73 3.78 -4.13
N ALA A 120 3.07 3.15 -3.15
CA ALA A 120 2.30 1.93 -3.37
C ALA A 120 1.11 2.19 -4.31
N GLY A 121 0.43 3.33 -4.15
CA GLY A 121 -0.65 3.78 -5.01
C GLY A 121 -0.20 3.95 -6.45
N THR A 122 0.89 4.69 -6.70
CA THR A 122 1.47 4.83 -8.05
C THR A 122 1.81 3.46 -8.66
N ALA A 123 2.46 2.57 -7.90
CA ALA A 123 2.80 1.24 -8.38
C ALA A 123 1.54 0.46 -8.76
N ARG A 124 0.49 0.55 -7.93
CA ARG A 124 -0.77 -0.14 -8.15
C ARG A 124 -1.52 0.41 -9.36
N GLU A 125 -1.60 1.72 -9.55
CA GLU A 125 -2.24 2.34 -10.72
C GLU A 125 -1.64 1.85 -12.05
N ILE A 126 -0.32 1.63 -12.08
CA ILE A 126 0.38 1.12 -13.27
C ILE A 126 0.07 -0.36 -13.53
N LEU A 127 -0.14 -1.14 -12.46
CA LEU A 127 -0.32 -2.59 -12.52
C LEU A 127 -1.79 -3.01 -12.69
N ASP A 128 -2.70 -2.26 -12.07
CA ASP A 128 -4.13 -2.56 -12.03
C ASP A 128 -4.73 -2.58 -13.45
N GLY A 129 -5.74 -3.43 -13.64
CA GLY A 129 -6.40 -3.66 -14.93
C GLY A 129 -5.64 -4.55 -15.91
N ASN A 130 -4.32 -4.72 -15.74
CA ASN A 130 -3.49 -5.52 -16.65
C ASN A 130 -2.88 -6.76 -16.00
N LEU A 131 -2.56 -6.70 -14.70
CA LEU A 131 -1.88 -7.77 -13.96
C LEU A 131 -2.54 -8.02 -12.60
N SER A 132 -2.52 -9.27 -12.15
CA SER A 132 -2.85 -9.61 -10.76
C SER A 132 -1.59 -9.71 -9.90
N PHE A 133 -1.66 -9.22 -8.67
CA PHE A 133 -0.56 -9.29 -7.70
C PHE A 133 -1.10 -9.32 -6.27
N THR A 134 -0.32 -9.89 -5.36
CA THR A 134 -0.72 -10.07 -3.95
C THR A 134 -0.65 -8.76 -3.17
N GLY A 135 0.35 -7.93 -3.48
CA GLY A 135 0.58 -6.65 -2.82
C GLY A 135 1.97 -6.10 -3.10
N THR A 136 2.28 -5.00 -2.43
CA THR A 136 3.61 -4.38 -2.44
C THR A 136 4.33 -4.65 -1.13
N ARG A 137 5.66 -4.78 -1.18
CA ARG A 137 6.52 -4.86 0.01
C ARG A 137 7.64 -3.86 -0.13
N PHE A 138 7.81 -3.01 0.88
CA PHE A 138 8.90 -2.06 0.94
C PHE A 138 10.09 -2.62 1.72
N THR A 139 11.29 -2.38 1.20
CA THR A 139 12.56 -2.65 1.91
C THR A 139 13.48 -1.43 1.85
N PHE A 140 14.35 -1.30 2.86
CA PHE A 140 15.23 -0.14 3.04
C PHE A 140 16.63 -0.60 3.42
N GLY A 141 17.50 -0.71 2.42
CA GLY A 141 18.79 -1.38 2.55
C GLY A 141 18.62 -2.87 2.86
N GLY A 142 17.62 -3.51 2.27
CA GLY A 142 17.32 -4.93 2.47
C GLY A 142 16.58 -5.27 3.77
N LYS A 143 16.17 -4.27 4.56
CA LYS A 143 15.38 -4.46 5.78
C LYS A 143 13.93 -4.05 5.62
N THR A 144 12.99 -4.75 6.25
CA THR A 144 11.58 -4.36 6.30
C THR A 144 11.33 -3.28 7.35
N ILE A 145 10.12 -2.69 7.36
CA ILE A 145 9.69 -1.73 8.39
C ILE A 145 9.76 -2.37 9.78
N ASP A 146 9.28 -3.60 9.94
CA ASP A 146 9.24 -4.30 11.23
C ASP A 146 10.65 -4.57 11.80
N GLU A 147 11.63 -4.81 10.92
CA GLU A 147 13.03 -5.00 11.31
C GLU A 147 13.75 -3.68 11.67
N LEU A 148 13.20 -2.55 11.21
CA LEU A 148 13.74 -1.22 11.48
C LEU A 148 13.12 -0.56 12.69
N PHE A 149 11.81 -0.73 12.86
CA PHE A 149 11.01 -0.16 13.93
C PHE A 149 10.43 -1.30 14.77
N HIS A 150 11.27 -1.87 15.62
CA HIS A 150 10.82 -2.96 16.49
C HIS A 150 9.70 -2.49 17.42
N VAL A 151 8.51 -3.04 17.23
CA VAL A 151 7.43 -2.93 18.20
C VAL A 151 7.69 -3.94 19.32
N ASN A 152 8.04 -3.45 20.51
CA ASN A 152 8.10 -4.24 21.74
C ASN A 152 6.68 -4.49 22.30
N TRP A 153 5.75 -4.89 21.45
CA TRP A 153 4.43 -5.29 21.87
C TRP A 153 4.45 -6.78 22.25
N LYS A 154 3.98 -7.09 23.46
CA LYS A 154 3.75 -8.46 23.91
C LYS A 154 2.30 -8.57 24.37
N PRO A 155 1.49 -9.46 23.78
CA PRO A 155 0.15 -9.70 24.30
C PRO A 155 0.25 -10.16 25.75
N LYS A 156 -0.64 -9.65 26.60
CA LYS A 156 -0.64 -9.98 28.05
C LYS A 156 -0.92 -11.46 28.32
N HIS A 157 -1.42 -12.21 27.33
CA HIS A 157 -1.82 -13.61 27.45
C HIS A 157 -1.20 -14.51 26.38
N LEU A 158 0.10 -14.37 26.09
CA LEU A 158 0.81 -15.37 25.29
C LEU A 158 0.73 -16.74 25.97
N ARG A 159 -0.07 -17.66 25.43
CA ARG A 159 0.05 -19.09 25.78
C ARG A 159 1.48 -19.51 25.43
N GLN A 160 2.24 -19.97 26.43
CA GLN A 160 3.53 -20.60 26.19
C GLN A 160 3.30 -21.81 25.29
N GLY A 161 3.86 -21.80 24.08
CA GLY A 161 3.78 -22.93 23.14
C GLY A 161 3.13 -22.67 21.78
N ALA A 162 2.86 -21.41 21.38
CA ALA A 162 2.43 -21.09 20.02
C ALA A 162 3.55 -21.37 19.00
N SER A 163 3.67 -22.63 18.59
CA SER A 163 4.56 -23.05 17.52
C SER A 163 4.02 -22.59 16.18
N LYS A 164 4.91 -22.13 15.29
CA LYS A 164 4.55 -21.78 13.90
C LYS A 164 3.93 -23.01 13.23
N SER A 165 2.85 -22.78 12.49
CA SER A 165 2.15 -23.74 11.62
C SER A 165 1.55 -24.98 12.30
N GLN A 166 0.52 -24.79 13.12
CA GLN A 166 -0.52 -25.81 13.28
C GLN A 166 -1.79 -25.35 12.53
N PRO A 167 -2.62 -26.28 12.02
CA PRO A 167 -3.93 -25.96 11.50
C PRO A 167 -4.67 -25.12 12.53
N LEU A 168 -5.30 -24.02 12.11
CA LEU A 168 -6.13 -23.18 12.96
C LEU A 168 -7.14 -24.07 13.69
N ASP A 169 -6.89 -24.32 14.98
CA ASP A 169 -7.89 -24.88 15.87
C ASP A 169 -9.04 -23.87 15.89
N ALA A 170 -10.26 -24.32 15.60
CA ALA A 170 -11.46 -23.48 15.64
C ALA A 170 -11.77 -22.95 17.06
N SER A 171 -10.98 -23.33 18.06
CA SER A 171 -10.99 -22.78 19.42
C SER A 171 -9.84 -21.80 19.71
N ALA A 172 -9.02 -21.43 18.72
CA ALA A 172 -7.94 -20.47 18.90
C ALA A 172 -8.50 -19.06 19.20
N PRO A 173 -7.88 -18.31 20.14
CA PRO A 173 -8.29 -16.93 20.42
C PRO A 173 -8.06 -16.06 19.19
N VAL A 174 -9.03 -15.20 18.88
CA VAL A 174 -8.97 -14.26 17.76
C VAL A 174 -8.70 -12.86 18.31
N VAL A 175 -7.69 -12.20 17.77
CA VAL A 175 -7.37 -10.81 18.08
C VAL A 175 -7.93 -9.92 16.99
N VAL A 176 -8.75 -8.94 17.38
CA VAL A 176 -9.24 -7.91 16.47
C VAL A 176 -8.62 -6.58 16.88
N SER A 177 -7.93 -5.96 15.93
CA SER A 177 -7.28 -4.65 16.11
C SER A 177 -7.75 -3.71 15.04
N ALA A 178 -8.01 -2.46 15.42
CA ALA A 178 -8.09 -1.37 14.47
C ALA A 178 -6.67 -0.94 14.10
N GLY A 179 -6.45 -0.64 12.82
CA GLY A 179 -5.34 0.21 12.41
C GLY A 179 -5.67 1.66 12.81
N HIS A 180 -4.73 2.33 13.46
CA HIS A 180 -4.85 3.72 13.94
C HIS A 180 -5.92 3.94 15.03
N GLY A 181 -6.34 5.20 15.19
CA GLY A 181 -7.26 5.65 16.23
C GLY A 181 -6.91 7.04 16.76
N TYR A 182 -7.57 7.45 17.84
CA TYR A 182 -7.26 8.71 18.51
C TYR A 182 -5.88 8.60 19.18
N THR A 183 -4.89 9.29 18.63
CA THR A 183 -3.48 9.12 19.00
C THR A 183 -2.82 10.46 19.32
N LYS A 184 -1.58 10.41 19.79
CA LYS A 184 -0.79 11.61 20.04
C LYS A 184 -0.21 12.11 18.72
N VAL A 185 -0.62 13.31 18.30
CA VAL A 185 -0.18 14.00 17.09
C VAL A 185 0.53 15.31 17.44
N GLU A 186 1.07 16.02 16.45
CA GLU A 186 1.67 17.33 16.68
C GLU A 186 0.60 18.30 17.22
N GLY A 187 0.85 18.88 18.40
CA GLY A 187 -0.09 19.81 19.06
C GLY A 187 -1.07 19.18 20.05
N GLY A 188 -1.09 17.85 20.22
CA GLY A 188 -1.90 17.22 21.27
C GLY A 188 -2.43 15.83 20.91
N TRP A 189 -3.57 15.47 21.49
CA TRP A 189 -4.32 14.29 21.09
C TRP A 189 -5.22 14.61 19.91
N GLY A 190 -5.21 13.76 18.89
CA GLY A 190 -5.90 14.03 17.64
C GLY A 190 -5.99 12.80 16.74
N TRP A 191 -6.69 12.99 15.62
CA TRP A 191 -6.68 12.03 14.52
C TRP A 191 -5.37 12.21 13.74
N GLN A 192 -4.75 11.10 13.38
CA GLN A 192 -3.53 11.03 12.59
C GLN A 192 -3.79 11.27 11.11
N ARG A 193 -4.96 10.89 10.59
CA ARG A 193 -5.29 10.90 9.16
C ARG A 193 -6.45 11.84 8.85
N ASP A 194 -6.33 12.54 7.74
CA ASP A 194 -7.38 13.39 7.21
C ASP A 194 -8.55 12.56 6.67
N LEU A 195 -9.72 13.18 6.56
CA LEU A 195 -10.87 12.63 5.85
C LEU A 195 -10.55 12.53 4.35
N ILE A 196 -10.50 11.32 3.80
CA ILE A 196 -10.22 11.08 2.39
C ILE A 196 -11.43 10.42 1.75
N ASN A 197 -11.98 11.04 0.70
CA ASN A 197 -13.13 10.51 -0.06
C ASN A 197 -14.36 10.13 0.81
N GLY A 198 -14.57 10.86 1.91
CA GLY A 198 -15.66 10.59 2.85
C GLY A 198 -15.38 9.45 3.84
N TRP A 199 -14.19 8.86 3.82
CA TRP A 199 -13.73 7.86 4.78
C TRP A 199 -12.79 8.48 5.80
N HIS A 200 -13.06 8.24 7.09
CA HIS A 200 -12.30 8.77 8.22
C HIS A 200 -11.62 7.60 8.95
N GLU A 201 -10.44 7.21 8.46
CA GLU A 201 -9.74 5.99 8.88
C GLU A 201 -9.65 5.81 10.40
N ASP A 202 -9.22 6.85 11.12
CA ASP A 202 -9.01 6.79 12.57
C ASP A 202 -10.29 6.69 13.40
N VAL A 203 -11.46 6.86 12.77
CA VAL A 203 -12.78 6.70 13.39
C VAL A 203 -13.47 5.44 12.88
N ASP A 204 -13.42 5.21 11.57
CA ASP A 204 -14.12 4.11 10.91
C ASP A 204 -13.43 2.76 11.17
N ASN A 205 -12.09 2.70 11.20
CA ASN A 205 -11.37 1.45 11.51
C ASN A 205 -11.67 0.95 12.94
N PRO A 206 -11.62 1.80 13.99
CA PRO A 206 -12.09 1.42 15.31
C PRO A 206 -13.54 0.90 15.32
N TYR A 207 -14.45 1.58 14.63
CA TYR A 207 -15.85 1.16 14.54
C TYR A 207 -15.99 -0.22 13.87
N PHE A 208 -15.31 -0.46 12.74
CA PHE A 208 -15.34 -1.75 12.06
C PHE A 208 -14.69 -2.87 12.87
N ALA A 209 -13.59 -2.58 13.57
CA ALA A 209 -12.95 -3.53 14.46
C ALA A 209 -13.88 -3.91 15.63
N GLU A 210 -14.59 -2.94 16.20
CA GLU A 210 -15.59 -3.18 17.25
C GLU A 210 -16.75 -4.02 16.72
N ALA A 211 -17.31 -3.66 15.57
CA ALA A 211 -18.41 -4.39 14.94
C ALA A 211 -18.03 -5.84 14.57
N LEU A 212 -16.78 -6.06 14.11
CA LEU A 212 -16.26 -7.38 13.80
C LEU A 212 -16.08 -8.23 15.07
N ALA A 213 -15.48 -7.66 16.13
CA ALA A 213 -15.31 -8.34 17.41
C ALA A 213 -16.69 -8.77 17.98
N ASP A 214 -17.65 -7.84 17.95
CA ASP A 214 -19.04 -8.05 18.31
C ASP A 214 -19.70 -9.20 17.54
N GLN A 215 -19.47 -9.29 16.23
CA GLN A 215 -20.04 -10.35 15.40
C GLN A 215 -19.40 -11.71 15.70
N LEU A 216 -18.09 -11.74 15.92
CA LEU A 216 -17.35 -12.96 16.25
C LEU A 216 -17.74 -13.52 17.63
N GLU A 217 -17.93 -12.65 18.63
CA GLU A 217 -18.44 -13.04 19.95
C GLU A 217 -19.86 -13.61 19.84
N ARG A 218 -20.77 -12.90 19.14
CA ARG A 218 -22.20 -13.26 19.10
C ARG A 218 -22.53 -14.49 18.27
N VAL A 219 -21.86 -14.67 17.13
CA VAL A 219 -22.24 -15.71 16.14
C VAL A 219 -21.40 -16.97 16.29
N MET A 220 -20.14 -16.82 16.67
CA MET A 220 -19.15 -17.89 16.59
C MET A 220 -18.60 -18.31 17.96
N ASN A 221 -19.03 -17.66 19.05
CA ASN A 221 -18.67 -17.98 20.43
C ASN A 221 -17.14 -18.03 20.67
N PHE A 222 -16.39 -17.18 19.96
CA PHE A 222 -14.96 -16.98 20.18
C PHE A 222 -14.70 -16.09 21.39
N GLU A 223 -13.59 -16.36 22.10
CA GLU A 223 -12.99 -15.41 23.03
C GLU A 223 -12.20 -14.38 22.21
N ILE A 224 -12.61 -13.11 22.26
CA ILE A 224 -12.01 -12.03 21.46
C ILE A 224 -11.20 -11.08 22.35
N GLU A 225 -9.94 -10.86 22.00
CA GLU A 225 -9.15 -9.76 22.55
C GLU A 225 -9.30 -8.54 21.65
N ARG A 226 -9.90 -7.48 22.21
CA ARG A 226 -10.07 -6.18 21.53
C ARG A 226 -8.85 -5.33 21.80
N LEU A 227 -8.08 -5.02 20.77
CA LEU A 227 -6.99 -4.05 20.86
C LEU A 227 -7.53 -2.65 20.57
N HIS A 228 -7.92 -1.95 21.62
CA HIS A 228 -8.05 -0.49 21.56
C HIS A 228 -6.66 0.12 21.78
N PHE A 229 -6.11 0.75 20.75
CA PHE A 229 -4.96 1.64 20.91
C PHE A 229 -5.43 2.98 21.51
N GLN A 230 -5.99 2.95 22.73
CA GLN A 230 -5.97 4.13 23.58
C GLN A 230 -4.59 4.18 24.21
N ALA A 231 -3.69 4.97 23.63
CA ALA A 231 -2.53 5.40 24.40
C ALA A 231 -3.08 6.20 25.59
N SER A 232 -3.01 5.63 26.78
CA SER A 232 -3.49 6.25 28.01
C SER A 232 -2.71 7.54 28.25
N GLY A 233 -3.33 8.69 28.01
CA GLY A 233 -2.88 9.98 28.50
C GLY A 233 -3.28 10.12 29.96
N SER A 234 -2.28 10.23 30.83
CA SER A 234 -2.41 11.02 32.06
C SER A 234 -1.89 12.43 31.78
#